data_AF-A0A1Q7F2T4-F1
#
_entry.id   AF-A0A1Q7F2T4-F1
#
_cell.length_a   1.000
_cell.length_b   1.000
_cell.length_c   1.000
_cell.angle_alpha   90.00
_cell.angle_beta   90.00
_cell.angle_gamma   90.00
#
_symmetry.space_group_name_H-M   'P 1'
#
loop_
_entity.id
_entity.type
_entity.pdbx_description
1 polymer ?
#
loop_
_entity_poly.entity_id
_entity_poly.type
_entity_poly.pdbx_seq_one_letter_code
_entity_poly.pdbx_strand_id
1 'polypeptide(L)' 'MTVFADRLHELLGERLVGVYLGGSLVMGDFIEGSSDYDLLVVVSGDLSSADLSRLARCTTTS' A
#
# COMPACT_ATOMS: atom_id res chain seq x y z
N MET A 1 -8.82 -4.22 2.44
CA MET A 1 -7.40 -4.66 2.53
C MET A 1 -7.00 -5.58 1.38
N THR A 2 -7.66 -6.72 1.15
CA THR A 2 -7.29 -7.69 0.09
C THR A 2 -7.24 -7.07 -1.31
N VAL A 3 -8.26 -6.30 -1.69
CA VAL A 3 -8.31 -5.60 -2.99
C VAL A 3 -7.11 -4.67 -3.22
N PHE A 4 -6.60 -4.02 -2.17
CA PHE A 4 -5.44 -3.14 -2.29
C PHE A 4 -4.15 -3.94 -2.50
N ALA A 5 -3.97 -5.02 -1.74
CA ALA A 5 -2.83 -5.91 -1.91
C ALA A 5 -2.81 -6.57 -3.30
N ASP A 6 -3.96 -6.99 -3.81
CA ASP A 6 -4.09 -7.57 -5.16
C ASP A 6 -3.70 -6.55 -6.24
N ARG A 7 -4.15 -5.28 -6.11
CA ARG A 7 -3.77 -4.19 -7.03
C ARG A 7 -2.28 -3.88 -6.99
N LEU A 8 -1.67 -3.90 -5.80
CA LEU A 8 -0.21 -3.75 -5.68
C LEU A 8 0.52 -4.89 -6.38
N HIS A 9 0.03 -6.13 -6.22
CA HIS A 9 0.62 -7.29 -6.87
C HIS A 9 0.48 -7.22 -8.41
N GLU A 10 -0.67 -6.78 -8.93
CA GLU A 10 -0.87 -6.55 -10.38
C GLU A 10 0.07 -5.46 -10.94
N LEU A 11 0.32 -4.39 -10.18
CA LEU A 11 1.11 -3.25 -10.64
C LEU A 11 2.62 -3.51 -10.55
N LEU A 12 3.06 -4.09 -9.43
CA LEU A 12 4.47 -4.27 -9.09
C LEU A 12 5.00 -5.65 -9.50
N GLY A 13 4.13 -6.65 -9.63
CA GLY A 13 4.47 -8.01 -10.03
C GLY A 13 5.50 -8.63 -9.09
N GLU A 14 6.49 -9.33 -9.67
CA GLU A 14 7.60 -9.95 -8.92
C GLU A 14 8.48 -8.95 -8.17
N ARG A 15 8.36 -7.64 -8.46
CA ARG A 15 9.06 -6.62 -7.67
C ARG A 15 8.46 -6.43 -6.28
N LEU A 16 7.22 -6.87 -6.03
CA LEU A 16 6.59 -6.76 -4.72
C LEU A 16 7.21 -7.77 -3.76
N VAL A 17 8.02 -7.28 -2.81
CA VAL A 17 8.68 -8.12 -1.81
C VAL A 17 7.76 -8.34 -0.60
N GLY A 18 7.03 -7.29 -0.19
CA GLY A 18 6.12 -7.38 0.95
C GLY A 18 5.28 -6.13 1.17
N VAL A 19 4.15 -6.33 1.85
CA VAL A 19 3.26 -5.26 2.33
C VAL A 19 3.11 -5.44 3.83
N TYR A 20 3.42 -4.39 4.58
CA TYR A 20 3.38 -4.39 6.04
C TYR A 20 2.39 -3.34 6.51
N LEU A 21 1.53 -3.75 7.43
CA LEU A 21 0.64 -2.85 8.15
C LEU A 21 1.40 -2.27 9.34
N GLY A 22 1.25 -0.97 9.56
CA GLY A 22 1.85 -0.25 10.68
C GLY A 22 0.85 0.66 11.37
N GLY A 23 1.38 1.70 12.01
CA GLY A 23 0.58 2.78 12.57
C GLY A 23 -0.32 2.35 13.73
N SER A 24 -1.39 3.11 13.93
CA SER A 24 -2.23 2.99 15.12
C SER A 24 -2.93 1.64 15.23
N LEU A 25 -3.18 0.98 14.09
CA LEU A 25 -3.78 -0.35 14.07
C LEU A 25 -2.85 -1.42 14.66
N VAL A 26 -1.55 -1.30 14.48
CA VAL A 26 -0.58 -2.23 15.08
C VAL A 26 -0.21 -1.82 16.50
N MET A 27 -0.23 -0.52 16.81
CA MET A 27 0.12 0.02 18.14
C MET A 27 -1.04 -0.08 19.16
N GLY A 28 -2.27 -0.35 18.70
CA GLY A 28 -3.43 -0.60 19.55
C GLY A 28 -4.25 0.65 19.90
N ASP A 29 -4.02 1.76 19.22
CA ASP A 29 -4.72 3.04 19.38
C ASP A 29 -5.55 3.44 18.14
N PHE A 30 -5.90 2.48 17.30
CA PHE A 30 -6.76 2.70 16.12
C PHE A 30 -8.20 3.03 16.50
N ILE A 31 -8.72 4.08 15.88
CA ILE A 31 -10.10 4.55 16.04
C ILE A 31 -10.84 4.36 14.72
N GLU A 32 -11.84 3.48 14.72
CA GLU A 32 -12.68 3.24 13.55
C GLU A 32 -13.36 4.53 13.08
N GLY A 33 -13.29 4.80 11.77
CA GLY A 33 -13.88 6.00 11.16
C GLY A 33 -13.09 7.30 11.36
N SER A 34 -11.97 7.27 12.09
CA SER A 34 -11.11 8.44 12.28
C SER A 34 -9.64 8.19 11.99
N SER A 35 -9.13 6.98 12.23
CA SER A 35 -7.75 6.61 11.93
C SER A 35 -7.60 6.13 10.50
N ASP A 36 -6.50 6.51 9.86
CA ASP A 36 -6.09 5.98 8.57
C ASP A 36 -5.41 4.60 8.70
N TYR A 37 -5.22 3.93 7.57
CA TYR A 37 -4.43 2.70 7.49
C TYR A 37 -3.01 3.01 6.99
N ASP A 38 -2.02 2.78 7.83
CA ASP A 38 -0.61 2.97 7.48
C ASP A 38 -0.01 1.70 6.85
N LEU A 39 0.50 1.82 5.62
CA LEU A 39 1.08 0.71 4.87
C LEU A 39 2.51 1.04 4.41
N LEU A 40 3.42 0.11 4.67
CA LEU A 40 4.77 0.11 4.09
C LEU A 40 4.85 -0.98 3.01
N VAL A 41 5.16 -0.56 1.79
CA VAL A 41 5.35 -1.47 0.65
C VAL A 41 6.84 -1.54 0.34
N VAL A 42 7.39 -2.75 0.37
CA VAL A 42 8.79 -3.02 0.03
C VAL A 42 8.86 -3.61 -1.37
N VAL A 43 9.69 -3.02 -2.21
CA VAL A 43 9.90 -3.47 -3.59
C VAL A 43 11.38 -3.74 -3.87
N SER A 44 11.65 -4.66 -4.78
CA SER A 44 13.00 -4.89 -5.31
C SER A 44 13.26 -3.98 -6.51
N GLY A 45 14.40 -3.29 -6.49
CA GLY A 45 14.80 -2.38 -7.56
C GLY A 45 14.05 -1.05 -7.55
N ASP A 46 14.35 -0.22 -8.54
CA ASP A 46 13.84 1.14 -8.59
C ASP A 46 12.43 1.22 -9.19
N LEU A 47 11.65 2.20 -8.72
CA LEU A 47 10.37 2.57 -9.32
C LEU A 47 10.58 3.71 -10.32
N SER A 48 10.07 3.53 -11.53
CA SER A 48 10.03 4.61 -12.51
C SER A 48 9.00 5.67 -12.11
N SER A 49 9.11 6.87 -12.70
CA SER A 49 8.08 7.91 -12.54
C SER A 49 6.70 7.45 -13.04
N ALA A 50 6.66 6.55 -14.03
CA ALA A 50 5.44 5.93 -14.52
C ALA A 50 4.84 4.97 -13.49
N ASP A 51 5.66 4.15 -12.82
CA ASP A 51 5.22 3.26 -11.73
C ASP A 51 4.61 4.08 -10.58
N LEU A 52 5.30 5.13 -10.14
CA LEU A 52 4.84 6.04 -9.08
C LEU A 52 3.51 6.72 -9.45
N SER A 53 3.39 7.16 -10.70
CA SER A 53 2.16 7.77 -11.21
C SER A 53 0.98 6.79 -11.21
N ARG A 54 1.23 5.50 -11.51
CA ARG A 54 0.19 4.46 -11.46
C ARG A 54 -0.21 4.15 -10.01
N LEU A 55 0.76 4.11 -9.08
CA LEU A 55 0.50 3.91 -7.65
C LEU A 55 -0.35 5.03 -7.06
N ALA A 56 -0.05 6.29 -7.39
CA ALA A 56 -0.81 7.45 -6.93
C ALA A 56 -2.30 7.43 -7.36
N ARG A 57 -2.63 6.71 -8.44
CA ARG A 57 -4.00 6.52 -8.91
C ARG A 57 -4.69 5.28 -8.33
N CYS A 58 -3.95 4.38 -7.69
CA CYS A 58 -4.52 3.20 -7.02
C CYS A 58 -5.23 3.56 -5.70
N THR A 59 -5.00 4.76 -5.16
CA THR A 59 -5.58 5.21 -3.89
C THR A 59 -6.87 6.02 -4.07
N THR A 60 -7.31 6.29 -5.31
CA THR A 60 -8.53 7.07 -5.59
C THR A 60 -9.74 6.15 -5.75
N THR A 61 -10.24 5.58 -4.67
CA THR A 61 -11.64 5.14 -4.59
C THR A 61 -12.10 5.32 -3.15
N SER A 62 -12.57 6.53 -2.84
CA SER A 62 -13.50 6.84 -1.76
C SER A 62 -14.67 7.61 -2.36
#